data_AF-A0A7W7RZG0-F1
#
_entry.id   AF-A0A7W7RZG0-F1
#
_cell.length_a   1.000
_cell.length_b   1.000
_cell.length_c   1.000
_cell.angle_alpha   90.00
_cell.angle_beta   90.00
_cell.angle_gamma   90.00
#
_symmetry.space_group_name_H-M   'P 1'
#
loop_
_entity.id
_entity.type
_entity.pdbx_description
1 polymer ?
#
loop_
_entity_poly.entity_id
_entity_poly.type
_entity_poly.pdbx_seq_one_letter_code
_entity_poly.pdbx_strand_id
1 'polypeptide(L)' 'MRELLTAGYRDAADVTGQGFTPTWPQQGWEPVPGVTLDHVLADPRIGVRSFGVHRVPGTDHRAVFAELVLP' A
#
# COMPACT_ATOMS: atom_id res chain seq x y z
N MET A 1 -10.22 7.81 -0.29
CA MET A 1 -9.84 6.68 -1.16
C MET A 1 -10.78 6.53 -2.36
N ARG A 2 -12.09 6.30 -2.19
CA ARG A 2 -13.02 6.04 -3.32
C ARG A 2 -12.98 7.10 -4.41
N GLU A 3 -13.03 8.38 -4.05
CA GLU A 3 -12.98 9.49 -5.00
C GLU A 3 -11.69 9.52 -5.83
N LEU A 4 -10.54 9.18 -5.24
CA LEU A 4 -9.25 9.12 -5.96
C LEU A 4 -9.23 7.99 -6.97
N LEU A 5 -9.76 6.82 -6.61
CA LEU A 5 -9.92 5.69 -7.53
C LEU A 5 -10.90 6.02 -8.66
N THR A 6 -12.02 6.69 -8.34
CA THR A 6 -12.98 7.19 -9.33
C THR A 6 -12.35 8.24 -10.25
N ALA A 7 -11.47 9.08 -9.73
CA ALA A 7 -10.69 10.04 -10.53
C ALA A 7 -9.62 9.38 -11.42
N GLY A 8 -9.45 8.05 -11.33
CA GLY A 8 -8.57 7.26 -12.20
C GLY A 8 -7.23 6.88 -11.59
N TYR A 9 -6.91 7.32 -10.37
CA TYR A 9 -5.69 6.84 -9.70
C TYR A 9 -5.79 5.33 -9.42
N ARG A 10 -4.66 4.64 -9.53
CA ARG A 10 -4.56 3.20 -9.25
C ARG A 10 -3.71 2.96 -8.02
N ASP A 11 -4.11 2.00 -7.19
CA ASP A 11 -3.34 1.56 -6.04
C ASP A 11 -2.24 0.59 -6.47
N ALA A 12 -0.98 0.88 -6.09
CA ALA A 12 0.16 0.03 -6.38
C ALA A 12 0.03 -1.38 -5.78
N ALA A 13 -0.59 -1.50 -4.60
CA ALA A 13 -0.85 -2.80 -3.98
C ALA A 13 -1.86 -3.60 -4.81
N ASP A 14 -2.93 -2.97 -5.28
CA ASP A 14 -3.93 -3.64 -6.14
C ASP A 14 -3.35 -4.04 -7.49
N VAL A 15 -2.59 -3.16 -8.14
CA VAL A 15 -1.94 -3.42 -9.44
C VAL A 15 -0.98 -4.62 -9.36
N THR A 16 -0.39 -4.87 -8.19
CA THR A 16 0.57 -5.98 -7.97
C THR A 16 -0.05 -7.17 -7.22
N GLY A 17 -1.36 -7.17 -6.99
CA GLY A 17 -2.09 -8.27 -6.32
C GLY A 17 -1.85 -8.37 -4.80
N GLN A 18 -1.36 -7.31 -4.16
CA GLN A 18 -1.02 -7.24 -2.74
C GLN A 18 -2.01 -6.40 -1.91
N GLY A 19 -3.18 -6.03 -2.45
CA GLY A 19 -4.16 -5.13 -1.82
C GLY A 19 -4.71 -5.54 -0.44
N PHE A 20 -4.48 -6.78 0.00
CA PHE A 20 -4.84 -7.28 1.33
C PHE A 20 -3.65 -7.48 2.28
N THR A 21 -2.44 -7.10 1.87
CA THR A 21 -1.24 -7.23 2.71
C THR A 21 -1.28 -6.20 3.82
N PRO A 22 -1.47 -6.59 5.10
CA PRO A 22 -1.71 -5.61 6.16
C PRO A 22 -0.50 -4.71 6.38
N THR A 23 -0.76 -3.41 6.46
CA THR A 23 0.25 -2.40 6.80
C THR A 23 0.19 -2.04 8.29
N TRP A 24 -0.90 -2.37 8.97
CA TRP A 24 -1.08 -2.17 10.40
C TRP A 24 -1.94 -3.29 11.02
N PRO A 25 -1.77 -3.64 12.31
CA PRO A 25 -0.67 -3.22 13.17
C PRO A 25 0.62 -3.98 12.84
N GLN A 26 1.75 -3.35 13.08
CA GLN A 26 3.05 -3.99 12.95
C GLN A 26 3.28 -5.01 14.07
N GLN A 27 3.00 -4.63 15.33
CA GLN A 27 3.13 -5.48 16.53
C GLN A 27 2.16 -5.02 17.63
N GLY A 28 1.83 -5.93 18.56
CA GLY A 28 1.44 -5.59 19.93
C GLY A 28 -0.04 -5.34 20.20
N TRP A 29 -0.92 -5.26 19.19
CA TRP A 29 -2.34 -4.91 19.40
C TRP A 29 -3.25 -6.10 19.10
N GLU A 30 -3.21 -7.10 19.99
CA GLU A 30 -4.14 -8.23 19.95
C GLU A 30 -5.43 -7.90 20.72
N PRO A 31 -6.63 -8.20 20.16
CA PRO A 31 -6.88 -9.00 18.96
C PRO A 31 -7.35 -8.12 17.78
N VAL A 32 -6.56 -7.14 17.34
CA VAL A 32 -6.96 -6.30 16.20
C VAL A 32 -6.56 -6.98 14.88
N PRO A 33 -7.50 -7.26 13.97
CA PRO A 33 -7.18 -7.84 12.66
C PRO A 33 -6.32 -6.86 11.84
N GLY A 34 -5.41 -7.41 11.04
CA GLY A 34 -4.59 -6.59 10.15
C GLY A 34 -5.43 -5.84 9.12
N VAL A 35 -5.13 -4.56 8.91
CA VAL A 35 -5.78 -3.69 7.93
C VAL A 35 -4.76 -3.02 7.02
N THR A 36 -5.22 -2.67 5.82
CA THR A 36 -4.47 -1.88 4.84
C THR A 36 -4.84 -0.41 4.99
N LEU A 37 -3.92 0.35 5.58
CA LEU A 37 -4.12 1.79 5.84
C LEU A 37 -3.21 2.67 4.98
N ASP A 38 -2.06 2.12 4.57
CA ASP A 38 -1.03 2.84 3.84
C ASP A 38 -1.09 2.45 2.37
N HIS A 39 -1.24 3.45 1.49
CA HIS A 39 -1.48 3.26 0.06
C HIS A 39 -0.52 4.12 -0.78
N VAL A 40 -0.11 3.61 -1.94
CA VAL A 40 0.60 4.39 -2.96
C VAL A 40 -0.29 4.47 -4.19
N LEU A 41 -0.81 5.68 -4.47
CA LEU A 41 -1.72 5.93 -5.59
C LEU A 41 -0.98 6.61 -6.73
N ALA A 42 -1.09 6.07 -7.95
CA ALA A 42 -0.44 6.61 -9.15
C ALA A 42 -1.42 6.81 -10.29
N ASP A 43 -1.17 7.84 -11.12
CA ASP A 43 -1.91 8.09 -12.37
C ASP A 43 -1.78 6.88 -13.32
N PRO A 44 -2.81 6.56 -14.15
CA PRO A 44 -2.76 5.45 -15.11
C PRO A 44 -1.55 5.47 -16.06
N ARG A 45 -0.99 6.65 -16.34
CA ARG A 45 0.19 6.82 -17.20
C ARG A 45 1.49 6.35 -16.54
N ILE A 46 1.52 6.21 -15.22
CA ILE A 46 2.69 5.74 -14.47
C ILE A 46 2.56 4.22 -14.28
N GLY A 47 3.60 3.48 -14.68
CA GLY A 47 3.69 2.03 -14.45
C GLY A 47 4.02 1.73 -12.99
N VAL A 48 3.48 0.62 -12.46
CA VAL A 48 3.86 0.07 -11.15
C VAL A 48 4.62 -1.22 -11.41
N ARG A 49 5.93 -1.23 -11.10
CA ARG A 49 6.77 -2.41 -11.32
C ARG A 49 6.67 -3.40 -10.16
N SER A 50 6.70 -2.90 -8.93
CA SER A 50 6.59 -3.72 -7.72
C SER A 50 6.03 -2.92 -6.55
N PHE A 51 5.45 -3.65 -5.59
CA PHE A 51 5.03 -3.14 -4.29
C PHE A 51 5.50 -4.10 -3.21
N GLY A 52 5.78 -3.59 -2.01
CA GLY A 52 6.19 -4.39 -0.86
C GLY A 52 5.83 -3.73 0.46
N VAL A 53 5.58 -4.56 1.47
CA VAL A 53 5.31 -4.14 2.85
C VAL A 53 6.44 -4.66 3.74
N HIS A 54 7.09 -3.76 4.47
CA HIS A 54 8.33 -4.02 5.20
C HIS A 54 8.20 -3.66 6.68
N ARG A 55 8.78 -4.49 7.54
CA ARG A 55 8.87 -4.13 8.97
C ARG A 55 9.96 -3.10 9.19
N VAL A 56 9.63 -2.03 9.91
CA VAL A 56 10.57 -0.99 10.34
C VAL A 56 10.47 -0.84 11.85
N PRO A 57 11.55 -1.07 12.63
CA PRO A 57 11.50 -0.93 14.09
C PRO A 57 11.06 0.47 14.53
N GLY A 58 10.30 0.54 15.63
CA GLY A 58 9.92 1.80 16.26
C GLY A 58 8.64 2.47 15.71
N THR A 59 7.87 1.77 14.89
CA THR A 59 6.54 2.23 14.42
C THR A 59 5.49 1.12 14.60
N ASP A 60 4.23 1.55 14.74
CA ASP A 60 3.03 0.71 14.72
C ASP A 60 2.57 0.35 13.29
N HIS A 61 3.10 1.01 12.26
CA HIS A 61 2.88 0.68 10.86
C HIS A 61 4.06 -0.12 10.27
N ARG A 62 3.78 -0.88 9.21
CA ARG A 62 4.79 -1.46 8.32
C ARG A 62 4.97 -0.48 7.16
N ALA A 63 6.21 -0.23 6.76
CA ALA A 63 6.50 0.66 5.65
C ALA A 63 6.00 0.04 4.33
N VAL A 64 5.42 0.86 3.46
CA VAL A 64 5.10 0.49 2.09
C VAL A 64 6.18 1.01 1.14
N PHE A 65 6.56 0.21 0.16
CA PHE A 65 7.51 0.58 -0.89
C PHE A 65 6.90 0.26 -2.25
N ALA A 66 7.05 1.17 -3.21
CA ALA A 66 6.62 0.97 -4.59
C ALA A 66 7.72 1.41 -5.56
N GLU A 67 7.99 0.58 -6.56
CA GLU A 67 8.85 0.96 -7.69
C GLU A 67 7.95 1.42 -8.85
N LEU A 68 8.09 2.69 -9.23
CA LEU A 68 7.29 3.32 -10.28
C LEU A 68 8.10 3.52 -11.55
N VAL A 69 7.45 3.39 -12.70
CA VAL A 69 8.03 3.64 -14.03
C VAL A 69 7.34 4.86 -14.62
N LEU A 70 8.12 5.91 -14.89
CA LEU A 70 7.63 7.15 -15.50
C LEU A 70 7.59 7.02 -17.04
N PRO A 71 6.75 7.83 -17.73
CA PRO A 71 6.71 7.91 -19.18
C PRO A 71 8.04 8.32 -19.82
#